data_AF-A0AAE0T3T9-F1
#
_entry.id   AF-A0AAE0T3T9-F1
#
_cell.length_a   1.000
_cell.length_b   1.000
_cell.length_c   1.000
_cell.angle_alpha   90.00
_cell.angle_beta   90.00
_cell.angle_gamma   90.00
#
_symmetry.space_group_name_H-M   'P 1'
#
loop_
_entity.id
_entity.type
_entity.pdbx_description
1 polymer ?
#
loop_
_entity_poly.entity_id
_entity_poly.type
_entity_poly.pdbx_seq_one_letter_code
_entity_poly.pdbx_strand_id
1 'polypeptide(L)'
;MANLFRHLLILVGLYVVSSKPTFSEKYGDLIHTRVGELFRRVEAMQVKKDEPFIPPLLWEKHKGMYESDIKFYFHGHLDLYLFREAFKVYDDNMFNTAWITQCLLEAYMYGNSPKPSDEQIFSSVKSIKEYHNKNLNYSNSLMTFWPQQYNETTKTWVSYPVNLHNFFELAGDFNATFLETILKDLGFADLASIMERLMKSRDGYLRAFLIPPDFDDTFVNVGLGSLLTEAAADFPQSHQQWLSQNTNLTSVFDGLKKYAYRPLSKNDAVNTIDCRTYFYLRHFLEKQVDDKQDIALVPTWIQDLNEVQTMGPKGVDMPFNINNVDATVAANGVFGITSSILSGLVDPNLLHDQDLMQIYLNTSNLLAHMINYNFSSRPDLALLYYPSAFEFYWFVARTYAELQRSTKKGPLPYPVMDFVRDSLGEVLKGTMTEAVLNASIPNGDSQVYFDDFVGDGDLDSNNKTIIRGEDRLFTTAMAINALITTWTTFDKDSRHLVWEKDVPKEVRETVEKAANFLVHNMFSFKPWNAFFSGSVKGTTTFPLYPVNRVSIKVRKSADYTNKGLTPEAVRIYGMQGVIPESAYQELLKEKWFINAPLDFHGYNGYPDYWPFWCSEAYTYVTSMLALAKVSNSVDL
;
A
#
# COMPACT_ATOMS: atom_id res chain seq x y z
N MET A 1 -50.58 29.01 -45.70
CA MET A 1 -49.83 29.10 -44.42
C MET A 1 -49.62 27.76 -43.71
N ALA A 2 -50.51 26.76 -43.84
CA ALA A 2 -50.35 25.47 -43.15
C ALA A 2 -49.23 24.53 -43.70
N ASN A 3 -48.78 24.72 -44.96
CA ASN A 3 -47.72 23.87 -45.54
C ASN A 3 -46.28 24.35 -45.26
N LEU A 4 -46.10 25.59 -44.83
CA LEU A 4 -44.77 26.13 -44.48
C LEU A 4 -44.33 25.66 -43.08
N PHE A 5 -45.30 25.43 -42.17
CA PHE A 5 -45.03 24.92 -40.82
C PHE A 5 -44.62 23.44 -40.80
N ARG A 6 -45.11 22.63 -41.75
CA ARG A 6 -44.77 21.20 -41.84
C ARG A 6 -43.35 20.94 -42.34
N HIS A 7 -42.80 21.82 -43.19
CA HIS A 7 -41.44 21.69 -43.69
C HIS A 7 -40.40 22.25 -42.70
N LEU A 8 -40.77 23.25 -41.90
CA LEU A 8 -39.91 23.77 -40.83
C LEU A 8 -39.74 22.75 -39.68
N LEU A 9 -40.77 21.98 -39.35
CA LEU A 9 -40.72 20.94 -38.31
C LEU A 9 -39.91 19.69 -38.71
N ILE A 10 -39.82 19.38 -40.02
CA ILE A 10 -39.00 18.25 -40.51
C ILE A 10 -37.52 18.67 -40.63
N LEU A 11 -37.22 19.95 -40.90
CA LEU A 11 -35.86 20.48 -40.89
C LEU A 11 -35.31 20.70 -39.46
N VAL A 12 -36.16 21.00 -38.49
CA VAL A 12 -35.76 21.04 -37.06
C VAL A 12 -35.71 19.63 -36.45
N GLY A 13 -36.47 18.66 -36.99
CA GLY A 13 -36.46 17.27 -36.56
C GLY A 13 -35.30 16.41 -37.08
N LEU A 14 -34.51 16.90 -38.04
CA LEU A 14 -33.33 16.21 -38.60
C LEU A 14 -31.98 16.77 -38.13
N TYR A 15 -32.00 17.71 -37.16
CA TYR A 15 -30.80 18.24 -36.50
C TYR A 15 -30.80 18.01 -34.98
N VAL A 16 -31.49 16.94 -34.54
CA VAL A 16 -31.21 16.30 -33.24
C VAL A 16 -30.57 14.96 -33.54
N VAL A 17 -29.44 15.00 -34.24
CA VAL A 17 -28.38 14.04 -33.92
C VAL A 17 -28.01 14.38 -32.50
N SER A 18 -28.26 13.46 -31.58
CA SER A 18 -27.70 13.44 -30.24
C SER A 18 -26.18 13.62 -30.37
N SER A 19 -25.71 14.87 -30.36
CA SER A 19 -24.40 15.17 -29.84
C SER A 19 -24.51 14.83 -28.36
N LYS A 20 -24.08 13.60 -28.02
CA LYS A 20 -23.56 13.34 -26.68
C LYS A 20 -22.70 14.55 -26.29
N PRO A 21 -22.74 15.03 -25.04
CA PRO A 21 -21.81 16.08 -24.63
C PRO A 21 -20.42 15.50 -24.87
N THR A 22 -19.80 15.91 -25.97
CA THR A 22 -18.36 15.79 -26.15
C THR A 22 -17.77 16.49 -24.94
N PHE A 23 -16.81 15.83 -24.31
CA PHE A 23 -15.95 16.37 -23.27
C PHE A 23 -15.60 17.81 -23.67
N SER A 24 -16.29 18.80 -23.09
CA SER A 24 -16.22 20.15 -23.64
C SER A 24 -14.82 20.69 -23.39
N GLU A 25 -14.29 21.51 -24.30
CA GLU A 25 -12.99 22.19 -24.15
C GLU A 25 -12.82 22.82 -22.74
N LYS A 26 -13.93 23.38 -22.20
CA LYS A 26 -14.02 23.93 -20.84
C LYS A 26 -13.76 22.93 -19.70
N TYR A 27 -14.07 21.66 -19.90
CA TYR A 27 -13.86 20.60 -18.92
C TYR A 27 -12.40 20.10 -18.93
N GLY A 28 -11.77 20.02 -20.11
CA GLY A 28 -10.33 19.80 -20.23
C GLY A 28 -9.52 20.88 -19.53
N ASP A 29 -9.86 22.16 -19.75
CA ASP A 29 -9.23 23.30 -19.07
C ASP A 29 -9.33 23.21 -17.54
N LEU A 30 -10.47 22.74 -17.04
CA LEU A 30 -10.72 22.60 -15.60
C LEU A 30 -9.86 21.49 -14.99
N ILE A 31 -9.72 20.35 -15.68
CA ILE A 31 -8.81 19.27 -15.28
C ILE A 31 -7.38 19.77 -15.25
N HIS A 32 -6.90 20.43 -16.31
CA HIS A 32 -5.54 20.98 -16.37
C HIS A 32 -5.27 21.97 -15.24
N THR A 33 -6.25 22.84 -14.95
CA THR A 33 -6.17 23.78 -13.83
C THR A 33 -6.03 23.04 -12.49
N ARG A 34 -6.82 21.97 -12.28
CA ARG A 34 -6.76 21.21 -11.03
C ARG A 34 -5.46 20.42 -10.89
N VAL A 35 -4.96 19.81 -11.97
CA VAL A 35 -3.65 19.15 -12.00
C VAL A 35 -2.54 20.13 -11.60
N GLY A 36 -2.54 21.35 -12.16
CA GLY A 36 -1.56 22.38 -11.80
C GLY A 36 -1.67 22.90 -10.36
N GLU A 37 -2.85 22.89 -9.75
CA GLU A 37 -3.01 23.21 -8.33
C GLU A 37 -2.50 22.08 -7.43
N LEU A 38 -2.86 20.83 -7.74
CA LEU A 38 -2.39 19.66 -7.00
C LEU A 38 -0.88 19.52 -7.04
N PHE A 39 -0.27 19.71 -8.21
CA PHE A 39 1.18 19.69 -8.39
C PHE A 39 1.89 20.66 -7.43
N ARG A 40 1.42 21.92 -7.35
CA ARG A 40 1.99 22.94 -6.45
C ARG A 40 1.81 22.60 -4.97
N ARG A 41 0.69 21.97 -4.59
CA ARG A 41 0.46 21.53 -3.21
C ARG A 41 1.40 20.40 -2.82
N VAL A 42 1.55 19.40 -3.69
CA VAL A 42 2.49 18.29 -3.48
C VAL A 42 3.92 18.84 -3.36
N GLU A 43 4.35 19.73 -4.25
CA GLU A 43 5.68 20.35 -4.18
C GLU A 43 5.92 21.11 -2.86
N ALA A 44 4.90 21.81 -2.35
CA ALA A 44 4.97 22.55 -1.09
C ALA A 44 5.02 21.65 0.15
N MET A 45 4.51 20.42 0.07
CA MET A 45 4.50 19.42 1.15
C MET A 45 5.79 18.61 1.28
N GLN A 46 6.75 18.79 0.35
CA GLN A 46 8.08 18.22 0.50
C GLN A 46 8.90 19.02 1.52
N VAL A 47 9.53 18.34 2.46
CA VAL A 47 10.41 18.93 3.46
C VAL A 47 11.64 19.55 2.78
N LYS A 48 11.82 20.87 2.92
CA LYS A 48 12.88 21.62 2.23
C LYS A 48 14.19 21.72 3.02
N LYS A 49 14.17 21.45 4.32
CA LYS A 49 15.31 21.50 5.24
C LYS A 49 15.11 20.50 6.37
N ASP A 50 16.21 20.00 6.92
CA ASP A 50 16.15 19.16 8.11
C ASP A 50 15.64 19.98 9.31
N GLU A 51 14.76 19.37 10.10
CA GLU A 51 14.24 19.93 11.35
C GLU A 51 14.54 18.95 12.48
N PRO A 52 15.19 19.37 13.58
CA PRO A 52 15.43 18.49 14.71
C PRO A 52 14.16 18.30 15.54
N PHE A 53 14.09 17.18 16.26
CA PHE A 53 13.06 16.98 17.28
C PHE A 53 13.20 17.99 18.44
N ILE A 54 12.16 18.79 18.70
CA ILE A 54 12.09 19.70 19.86
C ILE A 54 10.74 19.52 20.55
N PRO A 55 10.63 18.67 21.58
CA PRO A 55 9.34 18.35 22.17
C PRO A 55 8.76 19.50 23.02
N PRO A 56 7.43 19.64 23.10
CA PRO A 56 6.39 19.02 22.26
C PRO A 56 6.08 19.84 20.99
N LEU A 57 6.99 20.75 20.59
CA LEU A 57 6.71 21.84 19.66
C LEU A 57 7.03 21.51 18.20
N LEU A 58 8.05 20.69 17.95
CA LEU A 58 8.54 20.35 16.62
C LEU A 58 8.88 18.87 16.52
N TRP A 59 8.36 18.23 15.47
CA TRP A 59 8.75 16.91 15.05
C TRP A 59 10.06 16.94 14.26
N GLU A 60 10.83 15.86 14.34
CA GLU A 60 11.96 15.64 13.44
C GLU A 60 11.46 15.51 12.01
N LYS A 61 12.13 16.15 11.06
CA LYS A 61 11.84 16.04 9.62
C LYS A 61 13.13 16.01 8.82
N HIS A 62 13.17 15.17 7.78
CA HIS A 62 14.33 15.06 6.90
C HIS A 62 14.10 15.72 5.53
N LYS A 63 15.08 16.51 5.06
CA LYS A 63 15.03 17.16 3.75
C LYS A 63 14.82 16.12 2.64
N GLY A 64 13.85 16.40 1.76
CA GLY A 64 13.54 15.57 0.60
C GLY A 64 12.37 14.62 0.84
N MET A 65 12.03 14.34 2.10
CA MET A 65 10.87 13.53 2.46
C MET A 65 9.57 14.30 2.23
N TYR A 66 8.47 13.56 2.06
CA TYR A 66 7.11 14.10 2.03
C TYR A 66 6.36 13.79 3.32
N GLU A 67 5.52 14.74 3.74
CA GLU A 67 4.72 14.61 4.97
C GLU A 67 3.88 13.33 4.99
N SER A 68 4.06 12.57 6.06
CA SER A 68 3.27 11.40 6.43
C SER A 68 3.03 11.48 7.93
N ASP A 69 1.84 11.09 8.37
CA ASP A 69 1.44 11.12 9.77
C ASP A 69 1.00 9.74 10.24
N ILE A 70 1.52 9.30 11.39
CA ILE A 70 0.96 8.21 12.18
C ILE A 70 -0.26 8.73 12.91
N LYS A 71 -1.39 8.07 12.68
CA LYS A 71 -2.68 8.35 13.31
C LYS A 71 -3.22 7.08 13.96
N PHE A 72 -4.19 7.23 14.85
CA PHE A 72 -4.97 6.11 15.34
C PHE A 72 -6.37 6.17 14.76
N TYR A 73 -6.79 5.08 14.15
CA TYR A 73 -8.17 4.90 13.73
C TYR A 73 -9.00 4.44 14.91
N PHE A 74 -10.12 5.09 15.12
CA PHE A 74 -11.20 4.74 16.04
C PHE A 74 -12.41 5.57 15.62
N HIS A 75 -13.61 5.12 15.93
CA HIS A 75 -14.84 5.81 15.54
C HIS A 75 -15.80 5.94 16.72
N GLY A 76 -16.71 6.91 16.62
CA GLY A 76 -17.78 7.12 17.59
C GLY A 76 -18.34 8.53 17.52
N HIS A 77 -18.67 9.12 18.67
CA HIS A 77 -19.27 10.45 18.72
C HIS A 77 -18.28 11.57 18.34
N LEU A 78 -18.78 12.80 18.34
CA LEU A 78 -18.06 13.99 17.89
C LEU A 78 -16.71 14.18 18.59
N ASP A 79 -16.60 13.84 19.87
CA ASP A 79 -15.35 13.93 20.64
C ASP A 79 -14.26 13.00 20.11
N LEU A 80 -14.62 11.78 19.74
CA LEU A 80 -13.69 10.83 19.10
C LEU A 80 -13.29 11.31 17.71
N TYR A 81 -14.23 11.79 16.90
CA TYR A 81 -13.89 12.42 15.62
C TYR A 81 -12.88 13.57 15.79
N LEU A 82 -13.13 14.48 16.73
CA LEU A 82 -12.26 15.62 16.99
C LEU A 82 -10.87 15.18 17.48
N PHE A 83 -10.79 14.12 18.30
CA PHE A 83 -9.51 13.57 18.73
C PHE A 83 -8.75 12.91 17.56
N ARG A 84 -9.44 12.17 16.68
CA ARG A 84 -8.86 11.58 15.47
C ARG A 84 -8.34 12.64 14.49
N GLU A 85 -9.01 13.79 14.41
CA GLU A 85 -8.50 14.95 13.67
C GLU A 85 -7.25 15.56 14.31
N ALA A 86 -7.27 15.75 15.62
CA ALA A 86 -6.21 16.47 16.34
C ALA A 86 -4.94 15.64 16.55
N PHE A 87 -5.07 14.33 16.77
CA PHE A 87 -3.94 13.45 17.06
C PHE A 87 -3.25 13.00 15.77
N LYS A 88 -1.99 13.43 15.61
CA LYS A 88 -1.09 12.97 14.56
C LYS A 88 0.37 13.09 15.02
N VAL A 89 1.19 12.13 14.63
CA VAL A 89 2.64 12.16 14.85
C VAL A 89 3.32 12.08 13.49
N TYR A 90 4.09 13.10 13.14
CA TYR A 90 4.79 13.14 11.87
C TYR A 90 5.80 11.97 11.77
N ASP A 91 5.84 11.31 10.62
CA ASP A 91 6.65 10.14 10.35
C ASP A 91 7.49 10.30 9.08
N ASP A 92 8.80 10.07 9.19
CA ASP A 92 9.70 10.00 8.05
C ASP A 92 9.87 8.53 7.63
N ASN A 93 9.14 8.11 6.60
CA ASN A 93 9.27 6.79 5.99
C ASN A 93 9.54 6.89 4.48
N MET A 94 10.36 5.97 3.97
CA MET A 94 10.71 5.99 2.55
C MET A 94 9.57 5.56 1.65
N PHE A 95 8.67 4.69 2.12
CA PHE A 95 7.53 4.18 1.35
C PHE A 95 6.72 5.32 0.72
N ASN A 96 6.23 6.24 1.55
CA ASN A 96 5.44 7.39 1.12
C ASN A 96 6.21 8.27 0.12
N THR A 97 7.46 8.59 0.44
CA THR A 97 8.32 9.44 -0.39
C THR A 97 8.60 8.81 -1.75
N ALA A 98 8.86 7.50 -1.79
CA ALA A 98 9.10 6.76 -3.02
C ALA A 98 7.83 6.69 -3.88
N TRP A 99 6.66 6.44 -3.30
CA TRP A 99 5.39 6.41 -4.04
C TRP A 99 4.98 7.77 -4.58
N ILE A 100 5.11 8.84 -3.80
CA ILE A 100 4.85 10.20 -4.28
C ILE A 100 5.78 10.54 -5.45
N THR A 101 7.06 10.18 -5.34
CA THR A 101 8.04 10.40 -6.41
C THR A 101 7.69 9.61 -7.67
N GLN A 102 7.29 8.33 -7.54
CA GLN A 102 6.84 7.52 -8.67
C GLN A 102 5.59 8.11 -9.32
N CYS A 103 4.59 8.55 -8.54
CA CYS A 103 3.39 9.19 -9.08
C CYS A 103 3.69 10.48 -9.83
N LEU A 104 4.62 11.30 -9.35
CA LEU A 104 5.08 12.51 -10.03
C LEU A 104 5.72 12.19 -11.38
N LEU A 105 6.59 11.17 -11.42
CA LEU A 105 7.23 10.71 -12.66
C LEU A 105 6.20 10.14 -13.64
N GLU A 106 5.31 9.25 -13.18
CA GLU A 106 4.26 8.67 -14.03
C GLU A 106 3.28 9.71 -14.55
N ALA A 107 2.89 10.69 -13.73
CA ALA A 107 1.98 11.76 -14.16
C ALA A 107 2.62 12.60 -15.28
N TYR A 108 3.93 12.89 -15.18
CA TYR A 108 4.66 13.61 -16.21
C TYR A 108 4.86 12.75 -17.47
N MET A 109 5.29 11.50 -17.30
CA MET A 109 5.63 10.61 -18.42
C MET A 109 4.41 10.13 -19.18
N TYR A 110 3.31 9.82 -18.48
CA TYR A 110 2.15 9.14 -19.05
C TYR A 110 0.84 9.94 -18.96
N GLY A 111 0.79 11.00 -18.15
CA GLY A 111 -0.40 11.84 -17.97
C GLY A 111 -0.26 13.27 -18.50
N ASN A 112 0.88 13.64 -19.08
CA ASN A 112 1.18 15.01 -19.53
C ASN A 112 1.01 16.08 -18.42
N SER A 113 1.26 15.72 -17.15
CA SER A 113 1.32 16.69 -16.06
C SER A 113 2.55 17.61 -16.21
N PRO A 114 2.60 18.75 -15.49
CA PRO A 114 3.81 19.54 -15.39
C PRO A 114 5.01 18.68 -14.98
N LYS A 115 6.18 18.94 -15.60
CA LYS A 115 7.44 18.27 -15.25
C LYS A 115 7.84 18.67 -13.82
N PRO A 116 8.05 17.70 -12.90
CA PRO A 116 8.70 17.96 -11.60
C PRO A 116 10.04 18.68 -11.79
N SER A 117 10.42 19.55 -10.86
CA SER A 117 11.76 20.15 -10.92
C SER A 117 12.84 19.11 -10.64
N ASP A 118 14.03 19.28 -11.22
CA ASP A 118 15.15 18.37 -11.01
C ASP A 118 15.49 18.25 -9.51
N GLU A 119 15.48 19.36 -8.76
CA GLU A 119 15.72 19.36 -7.31
C GLU A 119 14.63 18.61 -6.54
N GLN A 120 13.35 18.69 -6.95
CA GLN A 120 12.26 17.99 -6.26
C GLN A 120 12.47 16.47 -6.31
N ILE A 121 12.79 15.93 -7.49
CA ILE A 121 13.06 14.49 -7.65
C ILE A 121 14.41 14.12 -7.01
N PHE A 122 15.45 14.91 -7.26
CA PHE A 122 16.79 14.64 -6.74
C PHE A 122 16.82 14.62 -5.21
N SER A 123 16.16 15.57 -4.54
CA SER A 123 16.11 15.62 -3.08
C SER A 123 15.38 14.41 -2.50
N SER A 124 14.30 13.95 -3.14
CA SER A 124 13.57 12.75 -2.73
C SER A 124 14.46 11.51 -2.85
N VAL A 125 15.06 11.29 -4.02
CA VAL A 125 15.97 10.16 -4.28
C VAL A 125 17.19 10.21 -3.37
N LYS A 126 17.72 11.39 -3.06
CA LYS A 126 18.85 11.54 -2.13
C LYS A 126 18.47 11.14 -0.70
N SER A 127 17.26 11.50 -0.25
CA SER A 127 16.79 11.17 1.12
C SER A 127 16.58 9.67 1.33
N ILE A 128 16.12 8.93 0.30
CA ILE A 128 15.89 7.48 0.34
C ILE A 128 17.19 6.68 0.64
N LYS A 129 18.37 7.27 0.41
CA LYS A 129 19.66 6.64 0.73
C LYS A 129 19.77 6.15 2.18
N GLU A 130 19.17 6.89 3.13
CA GLU A 130 19.35 6.61 4.56
C GLU A 130 18.62 5.33 5.04
N TYR A 131 17.85 4.72 4.16
CA TYR A 131 16.96 3.58 4.42
C TYR A 131 17.52 2.24 3.94
N HIS A 132 18.72 2.21 3.34
CA HIS A 132 19.40 0.96 3.02
C HIS A 132 19.73 0.16 4.27
N ASN A 133 19.63 -1.17 4.20
CA ASN A 133 19.96 -2.06 5.30
C ASN A 133 21.48 -2.03 5.62
N LYS A 134 21.82 -1.50 6.79
CA LYS A 134 23.17 -1.34 7.34
C LYS A 134 23.64 -2.56 8.15
N ASN A 135 22.78 -3.58 8.37
CA ASN A 135 23.15 -4.79 9.10
C ASN A 135 23.88 -5.85 8.25
N LEU A 136 24.06 -5.60 6.95
CA LEU A 136 24.85 -6.45 6.06
C LEU A 136 26.28 -5.88 5.94
N ASN A 137 27.28 -6.77 5.92
CA ASN A 137 28.70 -6.39 5.79
C ASN A 137 29.14 -6.18 4.33
N TYR A 138 28.21 -6.05 3.40
CA TYR A 138 28.43 -5.80 1.99
C TYR A 138 27.41 -4.79 1.46
N SER A 139 27.75 -4.08 0.39
CA SER A 139 26.83 -3.17 -0.30
C SER A 139 25.61 -3.92 -0.77
N ASN A 140 24.42 -3.40 -0.50
CA ASN A 140 23.15 -4.05 -0.82
C ASN A 140 22.09 -3.01 -1.19
N SER A 141 20.99 -3.49 -1.77
CA SER A 141 19.85 -2.68 -2.19
C SER A 141 18.58 -3.06 -1.43
N LEU A 142 18.72 -3.69 -0.26
CA LEU A 142 17.60 -4.03 0.62
C LEU A 142 17.25 -2.80 1.44
N MET A 143 15.96 -2.51 1.54
CA MET A 143 15.45 -1.28 2.11
C MET A 143 14.69 -1.53 3.41
N THR A 144 14.69 -0.54 4.29
CA THR A 144 13.95 -0.51 5.56
C THR A 144 12.93 0.61 5.52
N PHE A 145 11.80 0.44 6.19
CA PHE A 145 10.73 1.45 6.22
C PHE A 145 11.17 2.78 6.86
N TRP A 146 11.88 2.71 7.99
CA TRP A 146 12.46 3.87 8.70
C TRP A 146 13.98 3.91 8.61
N PRO A 147 14.61 5.09 8.75
CA PRO A 147 16.06 5.18 8.77
C PRO A 147 16.64 4.38 9.95
N GLN A 148 17.74 3.68 9.69
CA GLN A 148 18.38 2.87 10.71
C GLN A 148 19.31 3.70 11.61
N GLN A 149 19.16 3.52 12.92
CA GLN A 149 20.04 4.06 13.97
C GLN A 149 20.90 2.95 14.59
N TYR A 150 22.16 3.25 14.87
CA TYR A 150 23.07 2.27 15.46
C TYR A 150 22.86 2.16 16.98
N ASN A 151 22.55 0.97 17.45
CA ASN A 151 22.44 0.68 18.87
C ASN A 151 23.81 0.20 19.40
N GLU A 152 24.45 1.04 20.20
CA GLU A 152 25.78 0.76 20.77
C GLU A 152 25.79 -0.43 21.74
N THR A 153 24.67 -0.73 22.40
CA THR A 153 24.55 -1.85 23.34
C THR A 153 24.45 -3.18 22.60
N THR A 154 23.61 -3.26 21.58
CA THR A 154 23.37 -4.50 20.82
C THR A 154 24.31 -4.64 19.61
N LYS A 155 25.13 -3.62 19.34
CA LYS A 155 26.05 -3.51 18.20
C LYS A 155 25.35 -3.80 16.86
N THR A 156 24.12 -3.32 16.73
CA THR A 156 23.20 -3.62 15.63
C THR A 156 22.47 -2.35 15.20
N TRP A 157 22.18 -2.23 13.91
CA TRP A 157 21.34 -1.16 13.39
C TRP A 157 19.86 -1.51 13.54
N VAL A 158 19.07 -0.59 14.08
CA VAL A 158 17.63 -0.78 14.32
C VAL A 158 16.83 0.30 13.60
N SER A 159 15.66 -0.06 13.10
CA SER A 159 14.74 0.82 12.37
C SER A 159 13.47 0.98 13.20
N TYR A 160 13.01 2.22 13.42
CA TYR A 160 11.79 2.54 14.18
C TYR A 160 11.34 4.00 13.92
N PRO A 161 10.06 4.34 14.13
CA PRO A 161 9.54 5.70 13.94
C PRO A 161 10.00 6.62 15.08
N VAL A 162 11.08 7.38 14.85
CA VAL A 162 11.77 8.20 15.87
C VAL A 162 10.81 9.14 16.60
N ASN A 163 9.97 9.88 15.87
CA ASN A 163 9.03 10.82 16.47
C ASN A 163 7.98 10.13 17.36
N LEU A 164 7.48 8.96 16.95
CA LEU A 164 6.52 8.19 17.75
C LEU A 164 7.19 7.63 19.01
N HIS A 165 8.43 7.14 18.88
CA HIS A 165 9.20 6.65 20.02
C HIS A 165 9.41 7.76 21.06
N ASN A 166 9.88 8.92 20.61
CA ASN A 166 10.08 10.09 21.48
C ASN A 166 8.77 10.59 22.09
N PHE A 167 7.67 10.58 21.33
CA PHE A 167 6.35 10.94 21.85
C PHE A 167 5.94 10.04 23.02
N PHE A 168 6.09 8.73 22.88
CA PHE A 168 5.76 7.78 23.94
C PHE A 168 6.67 7.85 25.16
N GLU A 169 7.95 8.16 24.97
CA GLU A 169 8.87 8.42 26.08
C GLU A 169 8.40 9.62 26.91
N LEU A 170 8.06 10.73 26.26
CA LEU A 170 7.53 11.94 26.93
C LEU A 170 6.18 11.69 27.60
N ALA A 171 5.29 10.96 26.93
CA ALA A 171 3.99 10.59 27.50
C ALA A 171 4.15 9.67 28.72
N GLY A 172 5.22 8.87 28.77
CA GLY A 172 5.56 8.01 29.90
C GLY A 172 5.82 8.76 31.21
N ASP A 173 6.26 10.00 31.12
CA ASP A 173 6.50 10.87 32.29
C ASP A 173 5.23 11.60 32.76
N PHE A 174 4.13 11.50 32.01
CA PHE A 174 2.88 12.16 32.32
C PHE A 174 1.98 11.31 33.23
N ASN A 175 1.32 11.94 34.21
CA ASN A 175 0.36 11.25 35.09
C ASN A 175 -0.94 10.94 34.34
N ALA A 176 -0.98 9.78 33.67
CA ALA A 176 -2.14 9.33 32.89
C ALA A 176 -3.44 9.27 33.71
N THR A 177 -3.36 8.86 34.99
CA THR A 177 -4.52 8.78 35.89
C THR A 177 -5.17 10.15 36.14
N PHE A 178 -4.35 11.21 36.21
CA PHE A 178 -4.86 12.57 36.40
C PHE A 178 -5.62 13.07 35.17
N LEU A 179 -5.07 12.86 33.97
CA LEU A 179 -5.74 13.23 32.72
C LEU A 179 -7.02 12.42 32.47
N GLU A 180 -6.98 11.12 32.76
CA GLU A 180 -8.15 10.25 32.69
C GLU A 180 -9.29 10.75 33.58
N THR A 181 -8.97 11.14 34.82
CA THR A 181 -9.96 11.67 35.77
C THR A 181 -10.59 12.96 35.23
N ILE A 182 -9.76 13.90 34.75
CA ILE A 182 -10.25 15.16 34.16
C ILE A 182 -11.13 14.90 32.94
N LEU A 183 -10.70 14.03 32.03
CA LEU A 183 -11.48 13.72 30.81
C LEU A 183 -12.84 13.10 31.18
N LYS A 184 -12.87 12.16 32.13
CA LYS A 184 -14.11 11.57 32.63
C LYS A 184 -15.03 12.61 33.27
N ASP A 185 -14.49 13.49 34.12
CA ASP A 185 -15.25 14.56 34.79
C ASP A 185 -15.82 15.58 33.80
N LEU A 186 -15.16 15.79 32.65
CA LEU A 186 -15.61 16.66 31.57
C LEU A 186 -16.55 15.98 30.55
N GLY A 187 -16.89 14.70 30.75
CA GLY A 187 -17.79 13.94 29.89
C GLY A 187 -17.13 13.23 28.69
N PHE A 188 -15.80 13.16 28.66
CA PHE A 188 -15.00 12.50 27.62
C PHE A 188 -14.55 11.08 28.04
N ALA A 189 -15.48 10.28 28.55
CA ALA A 189 -15.16 8.96 29.11
C ALA A 189 -14.60 7.98 28.06
N ASP A 190 -15.11 8.02 26.83
CA ASP A 190 -14.64 7.16 25.73
C ASP A 190 -13.20 7.51 25.34
N LEU A 191 -12.90 8.80 25.19
CA LEU A 191 -11.55 9.30 24.95
C LEU A 191 -10.59 8.89 26.08
N ALA A 192 -11.01 9.03 27.34
CA ALA A 192 -10.22 8.61 28.49
C ALA A 192 -9.87 7.11 28.42
N SER A 193 -10.83 6.27 28.02
CA SER A 193 -10.58 4.83 27.84
C SER A 193 -9.59 4.54 26.72
N ILE A 194 -9.69 5.23 25.57
CA ILE A 194 -8.74 5.07 24.46
C ILE A 194 -7.32 5.44 24.91
N MET A 195 -7.17 6.57 25.59
CA MET A 195 -5.87 7.02 26.11
C MET A 195 -5.29 6.03 27.11
N GLU A 196 -6.10 5.51 28.03
CA GLU A 196 -5.68 4.51 29.01
C GLU A 196 -5.16 3.24 28.31
N ARG A 197 -5.90 2.71 27.32
CA ARG A 197 -5.46 1.53 26.55
C ARG A 197 -4.19 1.81 25.77
N LEU A 198 -4.09 2.97 25.11
CA LEU A 198 -2.89 3.38 24.37
C LEU A 198 -1.66 3.41 25.28
N MET A 199 -1.79 4.02 26.46
CA MET A 199 -0.69 4.10 27.44
C MET A 199 -0.33 2.73 28.02
N LYS A 200 -1.32 1.87 28.30
CA LYS A 200 -1.08 0.47 28.73
C LYS A 200 -0.39 -0.37 27.67
N SER A 201 -0.65 -0.11 26.39
CA SER A 201 -0.05 -0.82 25.25
C SER A 201 1.24 -0.18 24.72
N ARG A 202 1.72 0.92 25.34
CA ARG A 202 2.91 1.67 24.91
C ARG A 202 4.10 0.77 24.58
N ASP A 203 4.54 -0.04 25.54
CA ASP A 203 5.74 -0.87 25.39
C ASP A 203 5.55 -1.94 24.29
N GLY A 204 4.30 -2.38 24.07
CA GLY A 204 3.94 -3.26 22.97
C GLY A 204 4.09 -2.57 21.61
N TYR A 205 3.61 -1.33 21.47
CA TYR A 205 3.78 -0.53 20.24
C TYR A 205 5.24 -0.21 19.96
N LEU A 206 5.99 0.27 20.96
CA LEU A 206 7.41 0.58 20.80
C LEU A 206 8.21 -0.62 20.32
N ARG A 207 7.87 -1.82 20.80
CA ARG A 207 8.50 -3.05 20.33
C ARG A 207 8.03 -3.48 18.94
N ALA A 208 6.74 -3.38 18.65
CA ALA A 208 6.16 -3.84 17.38
C ALA A 208 6.68 -3.06 16.15
N PHE A 209 7.26 -1.87 16.35
CA PHE A 209 7.86 -1.06 15.29
C PHE A 209 9.37 -1.25 15.12
N LEU A 210 9.98 -2.22 15.82
CA LEU A 210 11.38 -2.60 15.64
C LEU A 210 11.52 -3.66 14.53
N ILE A 211 11.14 -3.27 13.31
CA ILE A 211 10.97 -4.19 12.17
C ILE A 211 12.25 -4.39 11.35
N PRO A 212 12.43 -5.55 10.68
CA PRO A 212 13.51 -5.78 9.72
C PRO A 212 13.24 -5.05 8.40
N PRO A 213 14.23 -5.04 7.48
CA PRO A 213 13.97 -4.76 6.07
C PRO A 213 12.84 -5.63 5.51
N ASP A 214 12.13 -5.14 4.51
CA ASP A 214 11.03 -5.84 3.86
C ASP A 214 11.12 -5.76 2.33
N PHE A 215 10.38 -6.66 1.67
CA PHE A 215 10.31 -6.68 0.21
C PHE A 215 9.45 -5.56 -0.37
N ASP A 216 8.66 -4.89 0.45
CA ASP A 216 7.77 -3.85 -0.02
C ASP A 216 8.56 -2.59 -0.38
N ASP A 217 9.22 -1.97 0.60
CA ASP A 217 10.10 -0.83 0.40
C ASP A 217 11.22 -1.13 -0.60
N THR A 218 11.72 -2.37 -0.56
CA THR A 218 12.77 -2.83 -1.47
C THR A 218 12.29 -2.81 -2.91
N PHE A 219 11.12 -3.40 -3.22
CA PHE A 219 10.63 -3.44 -4.60
C PHE A 219 9.97 -2.13 -5.05
N VAL A 220 9.43 -1.32 -4.13
CA VAL A 220 9.03 0.07 -4.41
C VAL A 220 10.25 0.89 -4.84
N ASN A 221 11.40 0.74 -4.18
CA ASN A 221 12.65 1.39 -4.59
C ASN A 221 13.19 0.87 -5.94
N VAL A 222 13.08 -0.44 -6.23
CA VAL A 222 13.42 -0.99 -7.56
C VAL A 222 12.49 -0.46 -8.65
N GLY A 223 11.19 -0.30 -8.36
CA GLY A 223 10.21 0.33 -9.24
C GLY A 223 10.57 1.78 -9.54
N LEU A 224 10.95 2.57 -8.52
CA LEU A 224 11.45 3.94 -8.68
C LEU A 224 12.71 3.97 -9.56
N GLY A 225 13.67 3.07 -9.33
CA GLY A 225 14.86 2.93 -10.17
C GLY A 225 14.50 2.67 -11.64
N SER A 226 13.52 1.81 -11.88
CA SER A 226 13.06 1.46 -13.23
C SER A 226 12.49 2.68 -13.96
N LEU A 227 11.66 3.46 -13.27
CA LEU A 227 11.11 4.71 -13.82
C LEU A 227 12.20 5.76 -14.08
N LEU A 228 13.19 5.90 -13.18
CA LEU A 228 14.32 6.80 -13.37
C LEU A 228 15.23 6.37 -14.53
N THR A 229 15.38 5.07 -14.78
CA THR A 229 16.08 4.56 -15.96
C THR A 229 15.37 4.96 -17.25
N GLU A 230 14.04 4.83 -17.30
CA GLU A 230 13.26 5.29 -18.46
C GLU A 230 13.29 6.81 -18.62
N ALA A 231 13.28 7.55 -17.50
CA ALA A 231 13.29 9.01 -17.47
C ALA A 231 14.70 9.61 -17.45
N ALA A 232 15.75 8.82 -17.72
CA ALA A 232 17.14 9.23 -17.55
C ALA A 232 17.54 10.46 -18.38
N ALA A 233 16.90 10.66 -19.55
CA ALA A 233 17.12 11.83 -20.38
C ALA A 233 16.57 13.11 -19.74
N ASP A 234 15.45 13.01 -19.02
CA ASP A 234 14.77 14.13 -18.39
C ASP A 234 15.28 14.41 -16.97
N PHE A 235 15.75 13.38 -16.25
CA PHE A 235 16.23 13.47 -14.86
C PHE A 235 17.59 12.77 -14.67
N PRO A 236 18.64 13.19 -15.40
CA PRO A 236 19.93 12.49 -15.39
C PRO A 236 20.59 12.48 -14.00
N GLN A 237 20.48 13.57 -13.24
CA GLN A 237 21.07 13.66 -11.91
C GLN A 237 20.40 12.71 -10.91
N SER A 238 19.07 12.66 -10.91
CA SER A 238 18.30 11.76 -10.04
C SER A 238 18.57 10.29 -10.38
N HIS A 239 18.65 9.95 -11.67
CA HIS A 239 19.00 8.60 -12.10
C HIS A 239 20.41 8.19 -11.63
N GLN A 240 21.42 9.04 -11.84
CA GLN A 240 22.78 8.77 -11.36
C GLN A 240 22.85 8.69 -9.83
N GLN A 241 22.10 9.55 -9.14
CA GLN A 241 22.01 9.53 -7.68
C GLN A 241 21.39 8.21 -7.18
N TRP A 242 20.35 7.70 -7.83
CA TRP A 242 19.75 6.41 -7.48
C TRP A 242 20.72 5.24 -7.72
N LEU A 243 21.39 5.21 -8.88
CA LEU A 243 22.38 4.17 -9.21
C LEU A 243 23.55 4.15 -8.21
N SER A 244 24.01 5.32 -7.76
CA SER A 244 25.09 5.44 -6.78
C SER A 244 24.74 4.88 -5.40
N GLN A 245 23.44 4.79 -5.08
CA GLN A 245 22.94 4.22 -3.83
C GLN A 245 22.70 2.71 -3.96
N ASN A 246 22.24 2.28 -5.14
CA ASN A 246 21.83 0.90 -5.42
C ASN A 246 22.90 0.11 -6.18
N THR A 247 24.10 0.06 -5.62
CA THR A 247 25.28 -0.51 -6.29
C THR A 247 25.27 -2.04 -6.40
N ASN A 248 24.37 -2.73 -5.70
CA ASN A 248 24.26 -4.19 -5.72
C ASN A 248 22.80 -4.65 -5.77
N LEU A 249 22.17 -4.50 -6.94
CA LEU A 249 20.79 -4.94 -7.16
C LEU A 249 20.60 -6.46 -7.07
N THR A 250 21.64 -7.25 -7.33
CA THR A 250 21.58 -8.72 -7.17
C THR A 250 21.20 -9.12 -5.75
N SER A 251 21.59 -8.34 -4.73
CA SER A 251 21.21 -8.60 -3.34
C SER A 251 19.70 -8.62 -3.09
N VAL A 252 18.90 -7.90 -3.88
CA VAL A 252 17.42 -7.92 -3.80
C VAL A 252 16.89 -9.30 -4.17
N PHE A 253 17.36 -9.83 -5.30
CA PHE A 253 16.90 -11.11 -5.82
C PHE A 253 17.46 -12.30 -5.05
N ASP A 254 18.70 -12.20 -4.55
CA ASP A 254 19.25 -13.20 -3.64
C ASP A 254 18.50 -13.23 -2.31
N GLY A 255 18.13 -12.05 -1.78
CA GLY A 255 17.23 -11.92 -0.64
C GLY A 255 15.89 -12.61 -0.92
N LEU A 256 15.27 -12.29 -2.06
CA LEU A 256 13.98 -12.87 -2.45
C LEU A 256 14.03 -14.40 -2.51
N LYS A 257 15.03 -14.99 -3.15
CA LYS A 257 15.20 -16.45 -3.20
C LYS A 257 15.37 -17.06 -1.81
N LYS A 258 16.15 -16.41 -0.94
CA LYS A 258 16.44 -16.90 0.41
C LYS A 258 15.19 -16.94 1.28
N TYR A 259 14.39 -15.89 1.25
CA TYR A 259 13.28 -15.71 2.19
C TYR A 259 11.91 -16.13 1.65
N ALA A 260 11.79 -16.39 0.34
CA ALA A 260 10.53 -16.80 -0.30
C ALA A 260 9.78 -17.88 0.50
N TYR A 261 8.49 -17.65 0.74
CA TYR A 261 7.64 -18.63 1.41
C TYR A 261 7.43 -19.84 0.50
N ARG A 262 7.84 -21.01 0.99
CA ARG A 262 7.82 -22.28 0.26
C ARG A 262 7.14 -23.37 1.10
N PRO A 263 5.81 -23.48 1.06
CA PRO A 263 5.06 -24.39 1.94
C PRO A 263 5.42 -25.87 1.76
N LEU A 264 5.89 -26.28 0.57
CA LEU A 264 6.26 -27.68 0.29
C LEU A 264 7.74 -27.97 0.54
N SER A 265 8.52 -26.97 0.94
CA SER A 265 9.93 -27.13 1.30
C SER A 265 10.08 -27.97 2.57
N LYS A 266 11.20 -28.70 2.67
CA LYS A 266 11.63 -29.36 3.91
C LYS A 266 12.30 -28.39 4.88
N ASN A 267 12.69 -27.20 4.42
CA ASN A 267 13.30 -26.18 5.27
C ASN A 267 12.20 -25.49 6.08
N ASP A 268 12.29 -25.67 7.39
CA ASP A 268 11.30 -25.20 8.34
C ASP A 268 11.27 -23.67 8.50
N ALA A 269 12.35 -22.99 8.10
CA ALA A 269 12.48 -21.53 8.15
C ALA A 269 11.68 -20.82 7.04
N VAL A 270 11.37 -21.51 5.94
CA VAL A 270 10.66 -20.96 4.78
C VAL A 270 9.33 -21.65 4.50
N ASN A 271 9.04 -22.80 5.13
CA ASN A 271 7.75 -23.49 4.99
C ASN A 271 6.75 -23.16 6.11
N THR A 272 7.13 -22.28 7.04
CA THR A 272 6.32 -21.88 8.19
C THR A 272 5.93 -20.42 8.05
N ILE A 273 4.64 -20.12 8.17
CA ILE A 273 4.06 -18.79 7.95
C ILE A 273 3.07 -18.40 9.03
N ASP A 274 2.79 -17.10 9.15
CA ASP A 274 1.73 -16.55 9.99
C ASP A 274 0.40 -17.30 9.77
N CYS A 275 -0.24 -17.69 10.87
CA CYS A 275 -1.53 -18.39 10.86
C CYS A 275 -2.64 -17.61 10.13
N ARG A 276 -2.59 -16.28 10.14
CA ARG A 276 -3.49 -15.38 9.39
C ARG A 276 -3.28 -15.54 7.89
N THR A 277 -2.02 -15.56 7.46
CA THR A 277 -1.65 -15.78 6.06
C THR A 277 -2.12 -17.14 5.58
N TYR A 278 -1.87 -18.19 6.36
CA TYR A 278 -2.34 -19.52 5.99
C TYR A 278 -3.88 -19.58 5.89
N PHE A 279 -4.60 -18.92 6.79
CA PHE A 279 -6.07 -18.89 6.79
C PHE A 279 -6.63 -18.40 5.45
N TYR A 280 -6.21 -17.22 4.97
CA TYR A 280 -6.76 -16.65 3.73
C TYR A 280 -6.19 -17.33 2.47
N LEU A 281 -4.98 -17.89 2.53
CA LEU A 281 -4.34 -18.58 1.41
C LEU A 281 -4.71 -20.05 1.27
N ARG A 282 -5.37 -20.65 2.26
CA ARG A 282 -5.50 -22.11 2.37
C ARG A 282 -5.98 -22.78 1.08
N HIS A 283 -7.06 -22.30 0.49
CA HIS A 283 -7.63 -22.87 -0.72
C HIS A 283 -6.74 -22.67 -1.96
N PHE A 284 -6.01 -21.55 -2.02
CA PHE A 284 -4.99 -21.35 -3.04
C PHE A 284 -3.89 -22.40 -2.89
N LEU A 285 -3.36 -22.60 -1.68
CA LEU A 285 -2.28 -23.56 -1.40
C LEU A 285 -2.70 -25.02 -1.65
N GLU A 286 -3.90 -25.42 -1.21
CA GLU A 286 -4.45 -26.76 -1.42
C GLU A 286 -4.57 -27.09 -2.92
N LYS A 287 -5.10 -26.15 -3.71
CA LYS A 287 -5.21 -26.32 -5.16
C LYS A 287 -3.84 -26.58 -5.81
N GLN A 288 -2.82 -25.82 -5.43
CA GLN A 288 -1.47 -26.00 -5.98
C GLN A 288 -0.87 -27.36 -5.59
N VAL A 289 -1.13 -27.84 -4.37
CA VAL A 289 -0.73 -29.17 -3.92
C VAL A 289 -1.40 -30.27 -4.75
N ASP A 290 -2.71 -30.16 -4.97
CA ASP A 290 -3.47 -31.11 -5.78
C ASP A 290 -2.96 -31.15 -7.23
N ASP A 291 -2.61 -29.98 -7.78
CA ASP A 291 -2.02 -29.82 -9.11
C ASP A 291 -0.52 -30.21 -9.17
N LYS A 292 0.06 -30.66 -8.04
CA LYS A 292 1.47 -31.02 -7.88
C LYS A 292 2.44 -29.91 -8.30
N GLN A 293 2.04 -28.66 -8.09
CA GLN A 293 2.88 -27.51 -8.34
C GLN A 293 3.67 -27.16 -7.09
N ASP A 294 4.97 -26.93 -7.26
CA ASP A 294 5.78 -26.35 -6.20
C ASP A 294 5.51 -24.83 -6.11
N ILE A 295 5.49 -24.31 -4.88
CA ILE A 295 5.00 -22.97 -4.56
C ILE A 295 6.13 -22.17 -3.94
N ALA A 296 6.39 -20.98 -4.48
CA ALA A 296 7.26 -19.98 -3.88
C ALA A 296 6.61 -18.61 -3.98
N LEU A 297 6.39 -17.93 -2.84
CA LEU A 297 5.71 -16.63 -2.80
C LEU A 297 6.61 -15.55 -2.20
N VAL A 298 6.48 -14.32 -2.70
CA VAL A 298 7.08 -13.13 -2.08
C VAL A 298 6.48 -12.97 -0.68
N PRO A 299 7.28 -13.05 0.40
CA PRO A 299 6.83 -12.74 1.75
C PRO A 299 6.97 -11.24 2.02
N THR A 300 6.56 -10.79 3.19
CA THR A 300 6.75 -9.39 3.59
C THR A 300 8.19 -9.12 4.05
N TRP A 301 8.67 -9.85 5.04
CA TRP A 301 9.90 -9.51 5.75
C TRP A 301 11.14 -10.19 5.16
N ILE A 302 12.26 -9.48 5.15
CA ILE A 302 13.59 -9.99 4.80
C ILE A 302 14.27 -10.50 6.07
N GLN A 303 13.66 -11.54 6.64
CA GLN A 303 14.14 -12.23 7.82
C GLN A 303 13.54 -13.63 7.89
N ASP A 304 14.31 -14.63 8.34
CA ASP A 304 13.80 -15.98 8.59
C ASP A 304 13.68 -16.33 10.10
N LEU A 305 13.13 -17.51 10.39
CA LEU A 305 12.92 -17.97 11.78
C LEU A 305 14.21 -18.19 12.58
N ASN A 306 15.35 -18.41 11.92
CA ASN A 306 16.64 -18.54 12.61
C ASN A 306 17.22 -17.15 12.91
N GLU A 307 17.08 -16.22 11.98
CA GLU A 307 17.53 -14.85 12.14
C GLU A 307 16.75 -14.12 13.23
N VAL A 308 15.42 -14.25 13.28
CA VAL A 308 14.62 -13.61 14.35
C VAL A 308 15.05 -14.06 15.75
N GLN A 309 15.54 -15.30 15.91
CA GLN A 309 16.06 -15.80 17.20
C GLN A 309 17.34 -15.08 17.63
N THR A 310 18.13 -14.58 16.69
CA THR A 310 19.43 -13.93 16.95
C THR A 310 19.36 -12.41 16.90
N MET A 311 18.51 -11.86 16.03
CA MET A 311 18.35 -10.44 15.78
C MET A 311 17.18 -9.84 16.55
N GLY A 312 16.13 -10.61 16.83
CA GLY A 312 14.98 -10.15 17.63
C GLY A 312 15.39 -9.66 19.03
N PRO A 313 16.28 -10.36 19.76
CA PRO A 313 16.83 -9.83 21.01
C PRO A 313 17.52 -8.48 20.85
N LYS A 314 18.07 -8.19 19.67
CA LYS A 314 18.82 -6.96 19.37
C LYS A 314 17.93 -5.81 18.85
N GLY A 315 16.61 -6.02 18.79
CA GLY A 315 15.63 -5.02 18.32
C GLY A 315 15.40 -5.05 16.82
N VAL A 316 15.47 -6.23 16.19
CA VAL A 316 15.10 -6.42 14.78
C VAL A 316 14.27 -7.71 14.68
N ASP A 317 12.94 -7.60 14.78
CA ASP A 317 12.02 -8.74 14.71
C ASP A 317 10.89 -8.56 13.71
N MET A 318 10.52 -9.66 13.06
CA MET A 318 9.23 -9.73 12.38
C MET A 318 8.11 -9.56 13.42
N PRO A 319 7.02 -8.84 13.11
CA PRO A 319 5.80 -8.88 13.90
C PRO A 319 5.40 -10.32 14.24
N PHE A 320 5.14 -10.57 15.52
CA PHE A 320 4.84 -11.91 16.07
C PHE A 320 5.94 -12.98 15.85
N ASN A 321 7.16 -12.57 15.53
CA ASN A 321 8.32 -13.43 15.24
C ASN A 321 8.12 -14.42 14.08
N ILE A 322 7.24 -14.10 13.14
CA ILE A 322 6.92 -14.97 12.01
C ILE A 322 6.66 -14.15 10.76
N ASN A 323 7.06 -14.69 9.60
CA ASN A 323 6.83 -14.02 8.34
C ASN A 323 5.37 -14.18 7.89
N ASN A 324 4.93 -13.30 7.01
CA ASN A 324 3.60 -13.32 6.41
C ASN A 324 3.73 -13.09 4.90
N VAL A 325 2.66 -13.38 4.17
CA VAL A 325 2.47 -12.93 2.79
C VAL A 325 1.35 -11.89 2.85
N ASP A 326 1.61 -10.72 2.30
CA ASP A 326 0.64 -9.64 2.08
C ASP A 326 0.49 -9.45 0.56
N ALA A 327 -0.75 -9.33 0.09
CA ALA A 327 -1.02 -9.30 -1.34
C ALA A 327 -0.51 -8.01 -2.02
N THR A 328 -0.45 -6.90 -1.30
CA THR A 328 0.08 -5.63 -1.81
C THR A 328 1.61 -5.67 -1.88
N VAL A 329 2.27 -6.26 -0.88
CA VAL A 329 3.73 -6.49 -0.92
C VAL A 329 4.09 -7.43 -2.08
N ALA A 330 3.29 -8.49 -2.28
CA ALA A 330 3.40 -9.37 -3.43
C ALA A 330 3.22 -8.63 -4.77
N ALA A 331 2.27 -7.70 -4.86
CA ALA A 331 2.05 -6.87 -6.05
C ALA A 331 3.27 -6.00 -6.36
N ASN A 332 3.87 -5.37 -5.34
CA ASN A 332 5.10 -4.58 -5.49
C ASN A 332 6.29 -5.45 -5.89
N GLY A 333 6.42 -6.66 -5.33
CA GLY A 333 7.42 -7.63 -5.76
C GLY A 333 7.33 -8.01 -7.23
N VAL A 334 6.13 -8.36 -7.70
CA VAL A 334 5.89 -8.69 -9.12
C VAL A 334 6.15 -7.47 -10.01
N PHE A 335 5.70 -6.28 -9.60
CA PHE A 335 5.94 -5.05 -10.33
C PHE A 335 7.43 -4.74 -10.44
N GLY A 336 8.19 -4.78 -9.33
CA GLY A 336 9.61 -4.48 -9.30
C GLY A 336 10.45 -5.44 -10.15
N ILE A 337 10.12 -6.74 -10.17
CA ILE A 337 10.74 -7.71 -11.09
C ILE A 337 10.41 -7.35 -12.54
N THR A 338 9.14 -7.10 -12.84
CA THR A 338 8.66 -6.77 -14.21
C THR A 338 9.30 -5.51 -14.75
N SER A 339 9.21 -4.42 -13.99
CA SER A 339 9.66 -3.09 -14.41
C SER A 339 11.18 -3.05 -14.55
N SER A 340 11.92 -3.72 -13.67
CA SER A 340 13.39 -3.69 -13.73
C SER A 340 13.95 -4.42 -14.95
N ILE A 341 13.32 -5.53 -15.35
CA ILE A 341 13.68 -6.25 -16.58
C ILE A 341 13.33 -5.40 -17.81
N LEU A 342 12.11 -4.85 -17.87
CA LEU A 342 11.59 -4.17 -19.06
C LEU A 342 12.17 -2.77 -19.28
N SER A 343 12.61 -2.09 -18.21
CA SER A 343 13.34 -0.83 -18.30
C SER A 343 14.82 -1.02 -18.66
N GLY A 344 15.35 -2.25 -18.54
CA GLY A 344 16.77 -2.54 -18.68
C GLY A 344 17.61 -2.16 -17.45
N LEU A 345 16.97 -1.96 -16.30
CA LEU A 345 17.65 -1.67 -15.03
C LEU A 345 18.50 -2.86 -14.55
N VAL A 346 18.03 -4.09 -14.77
CA VAL A 346 18.72 -5.34 -14.39
C VAL A 346 19.01 -6.20 -15.61
N ASP A 347 19.78 -7.28 -15.41
CA ASP A 347 20.11 -8.22 -16.49
C ASP A 347 18.82 -8.76 -17.13
N PRO A 348 18.66 -8.65 -18.46
CA PRO A 348 17.48 -9.18 -19.15
C PRO A 348 17.36 -10.70 -19.02
N ASN A 349 18.38 -11.43 -18.53
CA ASN A 349 18.42 -12.87 -18.26
C ASN A 349 18.03 -13.26 -16.82
N LEU A 350 17.55 -12.31 -16.00
CA LEU A 350 17.18 -12.55 -14.60
C LEU A 350 16.25 -13.77 -14.37
N LEU A 351 15.23 -13.97 -15.21
CA LEU A 351 14.26 -15.07 -15.06
C LEU A 351 14.72 -16.39 -15.70
N HIS A 352 15.97 -16.49 -16.15
CA HIS A 352 16.58 -17.81 -16.39
C HIS A 352 16.87 -18.54 -15.08
N ASP A 353 17.05 -17.81 -13.97
CA ASP A 353 17.06 -18.38 -12.62
C ASP A 353 15.66 -18.96 -12.32
N GLN A 354 15.61 -20.29 -12.19
CA GLN A 354 14.36 -21.02 -12.02
C GLN A 354 13.64 -20.67 -10.72
N ASP A 355 14.37 -20.33 -9.66
CA ASP A 355 13.75 -19.93 -8.39
C ASP A 355 13.04 -18.59 -8.54
N LEU A 356 13.68 -17.62 -9.20
CA LEU A 356 13.07 -16.30 -9.44
C LEU A 356 11.88 -16.39 -10.41
N MET A 357 12.00 -17.20 -11.47
CA MET A 357 10.90 -17.45 -12.40
C MET A 357 9.69 -18.05 -11.68
N GLN A 358 9.93 -19.04 -10.81
CA GLN A 358 8.88 -19.68 -10.02
C GLN A 358 8.22 -18.69 -9.05
N ILE A 359 9.01 -17.92 -8.30
CA ILE A 359 8.49 -16.90 -7.38
C ILE A 359 7.63 -15.88 -8.13
N TYR A 360 8.12 -15.37 -9.27
CA TYR A 360 7.40 -14.42 -10.11
C TYR A 360 6.06 -14.98 -10.60
N LEU A 361 6.07 -16.21 -11.14
CA LEU A 361 4.87 -16.87 -11.65
C LEU A 361 3.85 -17.16 -10.55
N ASN A 362 4.27 -17.81 -9.46
CA ASN A 362 3.37 -18.20 -8.37
C ASN A 362 2.78 -16.98 -7.66
N THR A 363 3.60 -15.93 -7.45
CA THR A 363 3.12 -14.69 -6.84
C THR A 363 2.13 -13.99 -7.77
N SER A 364 2.36 -13.97 -9.08
CA SER A 364 1.37 -13.43 -10.04
C SER A 364 0.05 -14.22 -10.04
N ASN A 365 0.12 -15.54 -9.94
CA ASN A 365 -1.07 -16.39 -9.81
C ASN A 365 -1.82 -16.14 -8.49
N LEU A 366 -1.10 -15.85 -7.40
CA LEU A 366 -1.71 -15.44 -6.15
C LEU A 366 -2.47 -14.12 -6.32
N LEU A 367 -1.87 -13.11 -6.96
CA LEU A 367 -2.54 -11.82 -7.20
C LEU A 367 -3.83 -12.01 -8.01
N ALA A 368 -3.79 -12.84 -9.05
CA ALA A 368 -4.96 -13.19 -9.84
C ALA A 368 -6.04 -13.90 -9.00
N HIS A 369 -5.63 -14.82 -8.13
CA HIS A 369 -6.54 -15.49 -7.20
C HIS A 369 -7.17 -14.49 -6.21
N MET A 370 -6.40 -13.57 -5.65
CA MET A 370 -6.92 -12.57 -4.70
C MET A 370 -8.01 -11.71 -5.34
N ILE A 371 -7.85 -11.30 -6.60
CA ILE A 371 -8.88 -10.57 -7.33
C ILE A 371 -10.11 -11.45 -7.57
N ASN A 372 -9.93 -12.66 -8.10
CA ASN A 372 -11.03 -13.54 -8.48
C ASN A 372 -11.91 -14.00 -7.31
N TYR A 373 -11.33 -14.14 -6.13
CA TYR A 373 -12.02 -14.67 -4.95
C TYR A 373 -12.24 -13.63 -3.87
N ASN A 374 -12.19 -12.33 -4.23
CA ASN A 374 -12.40 -11.21 -3.31
C ASN A 374 -11.59 -11.38 -2.01
N PHE A 375 -10.29 -11.64 -2.16
CA PHE A 375 -9.35 -11.84 -1.05
C PHE A 375 -9.77 -12.97 -0.09
N SER A 376 -10.38 -14.04 -0.63
CA SER A 376 -10.96 -15.14 0.16
C SER A 376 -11.99 -14.64 1.19
N SER A 377 -12.70 -13.55 0.88
CA SER A 377 -13.60 -12.82 1.80
C SER A 377 -12.94 -12.26 3.06
N ARG A 378 -11.59 -12.20 3.09
CA ARG A 378 -10.78 -11.71 4.23
C ARG A 378 -9.76 -10.66 3.77
N PRO A 379 -10.22 -9.53 3.22
CA PRO A 379 -9.31 -8.45 2.83
C PRO A 379 -8.52 -7.91 4.03
N ASP A 380 -9.05 -7.98 5.25
CA ASP A 380 -8.34 -7.61 6.47
C ASP A 380 -7.09 -8.44 6.78
N LEU A 381 -7.01 -9.66 6.25
CA LEU A 381 -5.84 -10.55 6.37
C LEU A 381 -4.97 -10.57 5.12
N ALA A 382 -5.57 -10.50 3.93
CA ALA A 382 -4.83 -10.52 2.67
C ALA A 382 -4.14 -9.18 2.38
N LEU A 383 -4.76 -8.08 2.82
CA LEU A 383 -4.28 -6.71 2.74
C LEU A 383 -3.92 -6.24 4.16
N LEU A 384 -3.02 -7.00 4.78
CA LEU A 384 -2.68 -6.90 6.19
C LEU A 384 -2.10 -5.53 6.55
N TYR A 385 -1.33 -4.92 5.66
CA TYR A 385 -0.73 -3.60 5.87
C TYR A 385 -1.41 -2.49 5.05
N TYR A 386 -2.04 -2.83 3.93
CA TYR A 386 -2.57 -1.89 2.94
C TYR A 386 -4.07 -2.06 2.73
N PRO A 387 -4.92 -1.62 3.68
CA PRO A 387 -6.32 -2.06 3.78
C PRO A 387 -7.20 -1.75 2.56
N SER A 388 -6.78 -0.86 1.66
CA SER A 388 -7.57 -0.50 0.49
C SER A 388 -7.45 -1.49 -0.65
N ALA A 389 -8.56 -2.12 -1.02
CA ALA A 389 -8.63 -2.97 -2.20
C ALA A 389 -8.37 -2.18 -3.51
N PHE A 390 -8.76 -0.90 -3.56
CA PHE A 390 -8.54 -0.06 -4.75
C PHE A 390 -7.07 0.25 -4.97
N GLU A 391 -6.30 0.48 -3.90
CA GLU A 391 -4.85 0.64 -3.97
C GLU A 391 -4.19 -0.65 -4.47
N PHE A 392 -4.57 -1.80 -3.92
CA PHE A 392 -4.11 -3.10 -4.40
C PHE A 392 -4.42 -3.32 -5.89
N TYR A 393 -5.64 -3.01 -6.36
CA TYR A 393 -6.00 -3.15 -7.77
C TYR A 393 -5.12 -2.28 -8.66
N TRP A 394 -4.83 -1.05 -8.25
CA TRP A 394 -3.93 -0.18 -8.99
C TRP A 394 -2.50 -0.74 -9.05
N PHE A 395 -1.97 -1.29 -7.95
CA PHE A 395 -0.63 -1.87 -7.91
C PHE A 395 -0.51 -3.06 -8.88
N VAL A 396 -1.50 -3.95 -8.91
CA VAL A 396 -1.54 -5.07 -9.88
C VAL A 396 -1.69 -4.56 -11.31
N ALA A 397 -2.53 -3.54 -11.54
CA ALA A 397 -2.72 -2.93 -12.86
C ALA A 397 -1.43 -2.34 -13.43
N ARG A 398 -0.53 -1.79 -12.61
CA ARG A 398 0.77 -1.26 -13.05
C ARG A 398 1.63 -2.34 -13.72
N THR A 399 1.68 -3.56 -13.14
CA THR A 399 2.38 -4.70 -13.75
C THR A 399 1.80 -5.05 -15.12
N TYR A 400 0.48 -5.19 -15.20
CA TYR A 400 -0.20 -5.51 -16.46
C TYR A 400 0.06 -4.44 -17.53
N ALA A 401 -0.07 -3.16 -17.17
CA ALA A 401 0.16 -2.04 -18.08
C ALA A 401 1.59 -2.01 -18.61
N GLU A 402 2.58 -2.31 -17.76
CA GLU A 402 3.98 -2.36 -18.16
C GLU A 402 4.28 -3.48 -19.16
N LEU A 403 3.70 -4.67 -18.91
CA LEU A 403 3.76 -5.81 -19.83
C LEU A 403 3.08 -5.47 -21.17
N GLN A 404 1.88 -4.90 -21.14
CA GLN A 404 1.14 -4.52 -22.34
C GLN A 404 1.95 -3.51 -23.16
N ARG A 405 2.37 -2.40 -22.54
CA ARG A 405 3.18 -1.36 -23.19
C ARG A 405 4.45 -1.91 -23.83
N SER A 406 5.11 -2.87 -23.18
CA SER A 406 6.31 -3.49 -23.71
C SER A 406 6.03 -4.36 -24.94
N THR A 407 4.87 -5.02 -25.03
CA THR A 407 4.49 -5.81 -26.23
C THR A 407 4.34 -4.97 -27.50
N LYS A 408 4.09 -3.66 -27.36
CA LYS A 408 4.04 -2.73 -28.50
C LYS A 408 5.43 -2.49 -29.12
N LYS A 409 6.51 -2.72 -28.36
CA LYS A 409 7.90 -2.55 -28.82
C LYS A 409 8.46 -3.83 -29.44
N GLY A 410 7.87 -4.98 -29.16
CA GLY A 410 8.35 -6.30 -29.57
C GLY A 410 7.85 -7.40 -28.64
N PRO A 411 8.25 -8.67 -28.86
CA PRO A 411 7.91 -9.77 -27.96
C PRO A 411 8.48 -9.53 -26.55
N LEU A 412 7.79 -10.02 -25.53
CA LEU A 412 8.31 -9.99 -24.16
C LEU A 412 9.56 -10.88 -24.06
N PRO A 413 10.55 -10.55 -23.21
CA PRO A 413 11.79 -11.32 -23.11
C PRO A 413 11.60 -12.78 -22.66
N TYR A 414 10.48 -13.09 -21.99
CA TYR A 414 10.20 -14.41 -21.46
C TYR A 414 8.75 -14.86 -21.69
N PRO A 415 8.53 -16.14 -22.02
CA PRO A 415 7.17 -16.71 -22.11
C PRO A 415 6.37 -16.59 -20.81
N VAL A 416 7.03 -16.66 -19.63
CA VAL A 416 6.34 -16.48 -18.34
C VAL A 416 5.74 -15.08 -18.20
N MET A 417 6.35 -14.06 -18.81
CA MET A 417 5.82 -12.69 -18.77
C MET A 417 4.58 -12.54 -19.67
N ASP A 418 4.51 -13.26 -20.79
CA ASP A 418 3.28 -13.35 -21.60
C ASP A 418 2.15 -14.00 -20.78
N PHE A 419 2.44 -15.12 -20.11
CA PHE A 419 1.46 -15.79 -19.25
C PHE A 419 0.96 -14.88 -18.12
N VAL A 420 1.88 -14.18 -17.43
CA VAL A 420 1.52 -13.24 -16.36
C VAL A 420 0.69 -12.08 -16.89
N ARG A 421 1.04 -11.52 -18.06
CA ARG A 421 0.25 -10.47 -18.72
C ARG A 421 -1.17 -10.95 -18.96
N ASP A 422 -1.34 -12.15 -19.52
CA ASP A 422 -2.65 -12.67 -19.90
C ASP A 422 -3.50 -13.01 -18.66
N SER A 423 -2.89 -13.66 -17.66
CA SER A 423 -3.54 -14.01 -16.38
C SER A 423 -4.00 -12.77 -15.60
N LEU A 424 -3.12 -11.78 -15.43
CA LEU A 424 -3.48 -10.53 -14.77
C LEU A 424 -4.47 -9.71 -15.61
N GLY A 425 -4.31 -9.70 -16.93
CA GLY A 425 -5.22 -9.01 -17.85
C GLY A 425 -6.65 -9.52 -17.76
N GLU A 426 -6.83 -10.84 -17.70
CA GLU A 426 -8.15 -11.49 -17.56
C GLU A 426 -8.87 -11.03 -16.29
N VAL A 427 -8.20 -11.11 -15.13
CA VAL A 427 -8.82 -10.75 -13.84
C VAL A 427 -9.02 -9.24 -13.68
N LEU A 428 -8.10 -8.42 -14.23
CA LEU A 428 -8.21 -6.97 -14.15
C LEU A 428 -9.35 -6.44 -15.03
N LYS A 429 -9.44 -6.92 -16.27
CA LYS A 429 -10.52 -6.54 -17.21
C LYS A 429 -11.86 -7.18 -16.85
N GLY A 430 -11.87 -8.34 -16.20
CA GLY A 430 -13.07 -9.00 -15.71
C GLY A 430 -13.39 -8.59 -14.27
N THR A 431 -13.03 -9.45 -13.33
CA THR A 431 -13.46 -9.39 -11.93
C THR A 431 -13.14 -8.08 -11.21
N MET A 432 -11.94 -7.52 -11.37
CA MET A 432 -11.59 -6.24 -10.74
C MET A 432 -12.45 -5.11 -11.30
N THR A 433 -12.60 -5.05 -12.63
CA THR A 433 -13.42 -4.00 -13.28
C THR A 433 -14.86 -4.08 -12.78
N GLU A 434 -15.45 -5.27 -12.70
CA GLU A 434 -16.79 -5.46 -12.13
C GLU A 434 -16.87 -5.00 -10.67
N ALA A 435 -15.90 -5.40 -9.83
CA ALA A 435 -15.86 -5.02 -8.42
C ALA A 435 -15.78 -3.49 -8.23
N VAL A 436 -14.92 -2.82 -9.00
CA VAL A 436 -14.79 -1.36 -8.95
C VAL A 436 -16.08 -0.70 -9.43
N LEU A 437 -16.64 -1.09 -10.57
CA LEU A 437 -17.88 -0.49 -11.09
C LEU A 437 -19.05 -0.66 -10.11
N ASN A 438 -19.18 -1.83 -9.48
CA ASN A 438 -20.23 -2.11 -8.49
C ASN A 438 -20.08 -1.30 -7.20
N ALA A 439 -18.86 -0.87 -6.86
CA ALA A 439 -18.59 -0.02 -5.70
C ALA A 439 -18.83 1.48 -5.95
N SER A 440 -19.20 1.87 -7.18
CA SER A 440 -19.44 3.27 -7.52
C SER A 440 -20.65 3.86 -6.79
N ILE A 441 -20.49 5.05 -6.22
CA ILE A 441 -21.57 5.77 -5.54
C ILE A 441 -21.94 7.01 -6.36
N PRO A 442 -23.16 7.09 -6.91
CA PRO A 442 -23.61 8.25 -7.66
C PRO A 442 -23.70 9.51 -6.78
N ASN A 443 -23.20 10.64 -7.29
CA ASN A 443 -23.37 11.97 -6.69
C ASN A 443 -24.10 12.89 -7.67
N GLY A 444 -25.42 12.75 -7.72
CA GLY A 444 -26.22 13.32 -8.81
C GLY A 444 -25.94 12.64 -10.16
N ASP A 445 -26.26 13.32 -11.26
CA ASP A 445 -26.27 12.70 -12.59
C ASP A 445 -24.88 12.61 -13.25
N SER A 446 -23.96 13.52 -12.87
CA SER A 446 -22.69 13.76 -13.57
C SER A 446 -21.44 13.40 -12.78
N GLN A 447 -21.59 12.91 -11.54
CA GLN A 447 -20.46 12.57 -10.68
C GLN A 447 -20.65 11.20 -10.04
N VAL A 448 -19.52 10.55 -9.78
CA VAL A 448 -19.42 9.30 -9.05
C VAL A 448 -18.25 9.44 -8.09
N TYR A 449 -18.34 8.86 -6.90
CA TYR A 449 -17.21 8.72 -5.99
C TYR A 449 -17.14 7.30 -5.43
N PHE A 450 -16.06 7.04 -4.71
CA PHE A 450 -15.80 5.79 -4.01
C PHE A 450 -15.38 6.11 -2.58
N ASP A 451 -15.89 5.32 -1.64
CA ASP A 451 -15.53 5.36 -0.22
C ASP A 451 -14.88 4.02 0.16
N ASP A 452 -13.98 4.04 1.14
CA ASP A 452 -13.43 2.81 1.72
C ASP A 452 -13.95 2.63 3.14
N PHE A 453 -13.29 3.20 4.15
CA PHE A 453 -13.73 3.03 5.54
C PHE A 453 -13.40 4.18 6.48
N VAL A 454 -12.42 5.03 6.17
CA VAL A 454 -11.91 6.03 7.11
C VAL A 454 -12.97 7.10 7.34
N GLY A 455 -13.48 7.14 8.59
CA GLY A 455 -14.49 8.11 9.02
C GLY A 455 -15.93 7.65 8.84
N ASP A 456 -16.15 6.42 8.38
CA ASP A 456 -17.49 5.90 8.04
C ASP A 456 -18.14 5.04 9.14
N GLY A 457 -17.52 5.00 10.32
CA GLY A 457 -18.05 4.36 11.52
C GLY A 457 -18.61 5.34 12.56
N ASP A 458 -18.44 6.65 12.37
CA ASP A 458 -18.79 7.64 13.40
C ASP A 458 -20.29 7.71 13.68
N LEU A 459 -20.66 8.22 14.85
CA LEU A 459 -22.03 8.27 15.35
C LEU A 459 -22.52 9.72 15.45
N ASP A 460 -23.75 9.96 14.97
CA ASP A 460 -24.46 11.21 15.23
C ASP A 460 -24.98 11.30 16.68
N SER A 461 -25.65 12.40 17.03
CA SER A 461 -26.23 12.61 18.37
C SER A 461 -27.35 11.63 18.74
N ASN A 462 -27.84 10.82 17.79
CA ASN A 462 -28.88 9.81 17.97
C ASN A 462 -28.32 8.38 17.89
N ASN A 463 -27.00 8.20 18.00
CA ASN A 463 -26.30 6.92 17.86
C ASN A 463 -26.48 6.25 16.48
N LYS A 464 -26.75 7.03 15.43
CA LYS A 464 -26.80 6.53 14.06
C LYS A 464 -25.43 6.69 13.41
N THR A 465 -24.96 5.62 12.75
CA THR A 465 -23.74 5.67 11.94
C THR A 465 -23.86 6.71 10.82
N ILE A 466 -22.82 7.51 10.64
CA ILE A 466 -22.66 8.49 9.57
C ILE A 466 -21.40 8.20 8.76
N ILE A 467 -21.44 8.61 7.50
CA ILE A 467 -20.35 8.48 6.53
C ILE A 467 -19.70 9.86 6.41
N ARG A 468 -18.44 9.99 6.85
CA ARG A 468 -17.67 11.22 6.67
C ARG A 468 -16.88 11.20 5.35
N GLY A 469 -16.50 10.01 4.87
CA GLY A 469 -15.69 9.83 3.67
C GLY A 469 -14.35 10.56 3.79
N GLU A 470 -13.62 10.33 4.88
CA GLU A 470 -12.32 11.00 5.10
C GLU A 470 -11.26 10.51 4.11
N ASP A 471 -11.43 9.31 3.55
CA ASP A 471 -10.59 8.74 2.48
C ASP A 471 -11.20 8.85 1.06
N ARG A 472 -12.40 9.41 0.92
CA ARG A 472 -13.16 9.48 -0.35
C ARG A 472 -12.34 9.96 -1.55
N LEU A 473 -11.52 11.00 -1.32
CA LEU A 473 -10.67 11.57 -2.37
C LEU A 473 -9.60 10.57 -2.84
N PHE A 474 -8.93 9.92 -1.90
CA PHE A 474 -7.92 8.91 -2.18
C PHE A 474 -8.54 7.68 -2.85
N THR A 475 -9.61 7.14 -2.30
CA THR A 475 -10.31 5.96 -2.83
C THR A 475 -10.83 6.21 -4.25
N THR A 476 -11.41 7.39 -4.50
CA THR A 476 -11.85 7.77 -5.85
C THR A 476 -10.67 7.88 -6.82
N ALA A 477 -9.53 8.44 -6.40
CA ALA A 477 -8.33 8.51 -7.23
C ALA A 477 -7.76 7.11 -7.53
N MET A 478 -7.74 6.20 -6.55
CA MET A 478 -7.31 4.81 -6.73
C MET A 478 -8.20 4.06 -7.71
N ALA A 479 -9.53 4.20 -7.60
CA ALA A 479 -10.47 3.59 -8.54
C ALA A 479 -10.24 4.06 -9.99
N ILE A 480 -10.05 5.37 -10.21
CA ILE A 480 -9.69 5.90 -11.52
C ILE A 480 -8.36 5.33 -11.99
N ASN A 481 -7.32 5.37 -11.15
CA ASN A 481 -5.99 4.90 -11.50
C ASN A 481 -5.98 3.41 -11.85
N ALA A 482 -6.73 2.57 -11.14
CA ALA A 482 -6.89 1.15 -11.45
C ALA A 482 -7.56 0.96 -12.82
N LEU A 483 -8.75 1.55 -13.03
CA LEU A 483 -9.50 1.41 -14.28
C LEU A 483 -8.73 1.93 -15.50
N ILE A 484 -8.16 3.14 -15.41
CA ILE A 484 -7.47 3.75 -16.56
C ILE A 484 -6.17 3.00 -16.86
N THR A 485 -5.44 2.53 -15.84
CA THR A 485 -4.19 1.78 -16.04
C THR A 485 -4.47 0.40 -16.64
N THR A 486 -5.62 -0.22 -16.33
CA THR A 486 -6.04 -1.50 -16.93
C THR A 486 -6.51 -1.36 -18.38
N TRP A 487 -7.25 -0.30 -18.70
CA TRP A 487 -7.99 -0.20 -19.96
C TRP A 487 -7.37 0.75 -20.99
N THR A 488 -6.19 1.28 -20.72
CA THR A 488 -5.45 2.12 -21.68
C THR A 488 -4.03 1.61 -21.88
N THR A 489 -3.43 1.96 -23.02
CA THR A 489 -2.00 1.77 -23.28
C THR A 489 -1.39 3.10 -23.69
N PHE A 490 -0.24 3.45 -23.13
CA PHE A 490 0.49 4.64 -23.53
C PHE A 490 1.17 4.46 -24.88
N ASP A 491 0.79 5.28 -25.85
CA ASP A 491 1.45 5.37 -27.14
C ASP A 491 2.59 6.40 -27.08
N LYS A 492 3.82 5.93 -27.32
CA LYS A 492 5.01 6.78 -27.23
C LYS A 492 5.09 7.81 -28.35
N ASP A 493 4.53 7.52 -29.53
CA ASP A 493 4.66 8.38 -30.70
C ASP A 493 3.72 9.59 -30.57
N SER A 494 2.46 9.34 -30.22
CA SER A 494 1.48 10.40 -29.97
C SER A 494 1.58 11.01 -28.57
N ARG A 495 2.26 10.35 -27.62
CA ARG A 495 2.30 10.70 -26.19
C ARG A 495 0.93 10.73 -25.51
N HIS A 496 -0.01 9.94 -26.03
CA HIS A 496 -1.37 9.84 -25.51
C HIS A 496 -1.65 8.45 -24.93
N LEU A 497 -2.60 8.40 -23.98
CA LEU A 497 -3.16 7.15 -23.52
C LEU A 497 -4.29 6.74 -24.46
N VAL A 498 -4.17 5.57 -25.06
CA VAL A 498 -5.17 5.05 -25.99
C VAL A 498 -6.00 3.99 -25.28
N TRP A 499 -7.31 4.19 -25.24
CA TRP A 499 -8.24 3.18 -24.74
C TRP A 499 -8.17 1.90 -25.58
N GLU A 500 -8.20 0.76 -24.91
CA GLU A 500 -8.34 -0.54 -25.56
C GLU A 500 -9.63 -0.60 -26.39
N LYS A 501 -9.61 -1.34 -27.51
CA LYS A 501 -10.72 -1.37 -28.46
C LYS A 501 -12.00 -1.95 -27.89
N ASP A 502 -11.87 -2.84 -26.92
CA ASP A 502 -12.93 -3.62 -26.28
C ASP A 502 -13.33 -3.07 -24.90
N VAL A 503 -12.86 -1.88 -24.52
CA VAL A 503 -13.24 -1.28 -23.24
C VAL A 503 -14.76 -1.10 -23.11
N PRO A 504 -15.37 -1.57 -22.01
CA PRO A 504 -16.79 -1.34 -21.75
C PRO A 504 -17.11 0.14 -21.64
N LYS A 505 -18.31 0.53 -22.11
CA LYS A 505 -18.77 1.93 -22.08
C LYS A 505 -18.88 2.43 -20.63
N GLU A 506 -19.33 1.57 -19.75
CA GLU A 506 -19.52 1.81 -18.31
C GLU A 506 -18.19 2.17 -17.62
N VAL A 507 -17.07 1.59 -18.07
CA VAL A 507 -15.72 1.95 -17.57
C VAL A 507 -15.39 3.39 -17.90
N ARG A 508 -15.51 3.79 -19.17
CA ARG A 508 -15.22 5.18 -19.59
C ARG A 508 -16.12 6.18 -18.86
N GLU A 509 -17.42 5.89 -18.81
CA GLU A 509 -18.39 6.77 -18.14
C GLU A 509 -18.11 6.91 -16.65
N THR A 510 -17.71 5.83 -15.97
CA THR A 510 -17.36 5.85 -14.54
C THR A 510 -16.09 6.65 -14.30
N VAL A 511 -15.05 6.44 -15.12
CA VAL A 511 -13.79 7.20 -15.06
C VAL A 511 -14.03 8.70 -15.27
N GLU A 512 -14.82 9.08 -16.27
CA GLU A 512 -15.16 10.49 -16.55
C GLU A 512 -15.93 11.13 -15.39
N LYS A 513 -16.95 10.44 -14.85
CA LYS A 513 -17.76 10.92 -13.72
C LYS A 513 -16.96 10.99 -12.41
N ALA A 514 -16.05 10.05 -12.19
CA ALA A 514 -15.17 10.06 -11.03
C ALA A 514 -14.12 11.16 -11.12
N ALA A 515 -13.54 11.39 -12.30
CA ALA A 515 -12.68 12.55 -12.54
C ALA A 515 -13.45 13.86 -12.29
N ASN A 516 -14.71 13.91 -12.72
CA ASN A 516 -15.56 15.08 -12.53
C ASN A 516 -15.81 15.36 -11.04
N PHE A 517 -16.02 14.30 -10.26
CA PHE A 517 -16.10 14.40 -8.81
C PHE A 517 -14.82 14.98 -8.22
N LEU A 518 -13.64 14.42 -8.53
CA LEU A 518 -12.36 14.90 -8.01
C LEU A 518 -12.12 16.37 -8.36
N VAL A 519 -12.32 16.75 -9.62
CA VAL A 519 -12.12 18.12 -10.10
C VAL A 519 -12.90 19.16 -9.27
N HIS A 520 -14.14 18.85 -8.91
CA HIS A 520 -15.03 19.76 -8.20
C HIS A 520 -14.90 19.66 -6.67
N ASN A 521 -14.52 18.50 -6.14
CA ASN A 521 -14.58 18.21 -4.71
C ASN A 521 -13.22 18.05 -4.03
N MET A 522 -12.10 18.15 -4.77
CA MET A 522 -10.73 17.94 -4.27
C MET A 522 -10.40 18.64 -2.95
N PHE A 523 -11.00 19.82 -2.72
CA PHE A 523 -10.75 20.66 -1.54
C PHE A 523 -11.98 20.81 -0.63
N SER A 524 -13.03 20.01 -0.88
CA SER A 524 -14.24 19.97 -0.06
C SER A 524 -14.23 18.83 0.97
N PHE A 525 -13.33 17.86 0.81
CA PHE A 525 -13.19 16.71 1.69
C PHE A 525 -11.79 16.66 2.32
N LYS A 526 -11.65 15.87 3.39
CA LYS A 526 -10.35 15.58 3.97
C LYS A 526 -9.55 14.72 2.97
N PRO A 527 -8.27 15.02 2.73
CA PRO A 527 -7.44 14.24 1.84
C PRO A 527 -6.77 13.08 2.60
N TRP A 528 -7.47 12.43 3.52
CA TRP A 528 -6.88 11.34 4.30
C TRP A 528 -6.82 10.07 3.46
N ASN A 529 -5.99 9.14 3.92
CA ASN A 529 -5.92 7.79 3.42
C ASN A 529 -5.35 6.91 4.53
N ALA A 530 -5.47 5.59 4.35
CA ALA A 530 -4.77 4.60 5.15
C ALA A 530 -3.80 3.84 4.25
N PHE A 531 -2.81 4.57 3.67
CA PHE A 531 -1.86 3.98 2.73
C PHE A 531 -0.97 2.91 3.38
N PHE A 532 -0.87 2.88 4.71
CA PHE A 532 -0.20 1.82 5.45
C PHE A 532 -0.84 1.71 6.83
N SER A 533 -0.71 0.55 7.49
CA SER A 533 -1.35 0.29 8.77
C SER A 533 -0.61 -0.76 9.59
N GLY A 534 -0.87 -0.75 10.91
CA GLY A 534 -0.46 -1.85 11.76
C GLY A 534 -1.13 -3.17 11.35
N SER A 535 -0.43 -4.28 11.53
CA SER A 535 -0.95 -5.62 11.22
C SER A 535 -2.06 -6.09 12.16
N VAL A 536 -2.39 -5.32 13.21
CA VAL A 536 -3.51 -5.59 14.12
C VAL A 536 -4.47 -4.41 14.08
N LYS A 537 -5.67 -4.68 13.58
CA LYS A 537 -6.83 -3.78 13.42
C LYS A 537 -7.99 -4.13 14.37
N GLY A 538 -7.72 -5.07 15.27
CA GLY A 538 -8.63 -5.57 16.29
C GLY A 538 -8.62 -7.09 16.36
N THR A 539 -9.61 -7.65 17.04
CA THR A 539 -9.65 -9.10 17.33
C THR A 539 -9.65 -9.98 16.08
N THR A 540 -10.23 -9.52 14.96
CA THR A 540 -10.28 -10.29 13.70
C THR A 540 -8.91 -10.43 13.02
N THR A 541 -7.96 -9.55 13.32
CA THR A 541 -6.62 -9.54 12.70
C THR A 541 -5.51 -9.89 13.69
N PHE A 542 -5.87 -10.23 14.93
CA PHE A 542 -4.93 -10.83 15.88
C PHE A 542 -4.62 -12.29 15.46
N PRO A 543 -3.40 -12.82 15.67
CA PRO A 543 -3.04 -14.18 15.27
C PRO A 543 -3.68 -15.26 16.16
N LEU A 544 -5.01 -15.37 16.11
CA LEU A 544 -5.85 -16.32 16.85
C LEU A 544 -6.45 -17.38 15.91
N TYR A 545 -5.63 -17.88 15.00
CA TYR A 545 -6.01 -18.85 13.97
C TYR A 545 -5.34 -20.20 14.24
N PRO A 546 -5.78 -21.28 13.57
CA PRO A 546 -5.13 -22.58 13.66
C PRO A 546 -3.61 -22.48 13.52
N VAL A 547 -2.90 -23.17 14.41
CA VAL A 547 -1.44 -23.34 14.36
C VAL A 547 -1.13 -24.82 14.50
N ASN A 548 -0.17 -25.31 13.72
CA ASN A 548 0.36 -26.67 13.85
C ASN A 548 1.83 -26.68 14.29
N ARG A 549 2.43 -25.49 14.45
CA ARG A 549 3.79 -25.31 14.96
C ARG A 549 3.81 -24.29 16.09
N VAL A 550 4.30 -24.76 17.23
CA VAL A 550 4.64 -23.94 18.39
C VAL A 550 6.11 -24.18 18.71
N SER A 551 6.92 -23.13 18.69
CA SER A 551 8.32 -23.20 19.11
C SER A 551 8.58 -22.14 20.16
N ILE A 552 9.14 -22.54 21.30
CA ILE A 552 9.55 -21.65 22.37
C ILE A 552 11.05 -21.85 22.57
N LYS A 553 11.85 -20.82 22.28
CA LYS A 553 13.28 -20.85 22.58
C LYS A 553 13.63 -19.77 23.58
N VAL A 554 14.21 -20.17 24.70
CA VAL A 554 14.67 -19.25 25.76
C VAL A 554 15.83 -18.41 25.22
N ARG A 555 15.74 -17.08 25.30
CA ARG A 555 16.83 -16.17 24.94
C ARG A 555 18.05 -16.50 25.79
N LYS A 556 19.20 -16.85 25.18
CA LYS A 556 20.49 -16.79 25.89
C LYS A 556 20.78 -15.32 26.15
N SER A 557 20.85 -14.93 27.42
CA SER A 557 21.09 -13.54 27.83
C SER A 557 22.46 -13.08 27.36
N ALA A 558 22.49 -12.13 26.42
CA ALA A 558 23.54 -11.10 26.45
C ALA A 558 23.12 -10.09 27.52
N ASP A 559 24.05 -9.64 28.35
CA ASP A 559 23.79 -8.72 29.48
C ASP A 559 22.95 -7.50 29.05
N TYR A 560 21.70 -7.43 29.51
CA TYR A 560 20.81 -6.27 29.33
C TYR A 560 20.72 -5.51 30.65
N THR A 561 21.19 -4.25 30.65
CA THR A 561 20.97 -3.28 31.74
C THR A 561 19.83 -2.31 31.45
N ASN A 562 19.09 -2.46 30.35
CA ASN A 562 17.82 -1.76 30.18
C ASN A 562 16.78 -2.37 31.13
N LYS A 563 16.57 -1.68 32.26
CA LYS A 563 15.57 -1.98 33.28
C LYS A 563 14.17 -1.98 32.66
N GLY A 564 13.72 -3.12 32.12
CA GLY A 564 12.36 -3.26 31.59
C GLY A 564 12.12 -4.52 30.75
N LEU A 565 13.16 -5.13 30.17
CA LEU A 565 13.01 -6.28 29.29
C LEU A 565 13.62 -7.53 29.94
N THR A 566 12.80 -8.34 30.60
CA THR A 566 13.19 -9.67 31.08
C THR A 566 13.64 -10.58 29.92
N PRO A 567 14.37 -11.68 30.16
CA PRO A 567 14.75 -12.64 29.12
C PRO A 567 13.50 -13.37 28.59
N GLU A 568 12.78 -12.73 27.66
CA GLU A 568 11.57 -13.30 27.09
C GLU A 568 11.93 -14.40 26.10
N ALA A 569 11.36 -15.60 26.23
CA ALA A 569 11.51 -16.60 25.19
C ALA A 569 10.97 -16.08 23.84
N VAL A 570 11.70 -16.32 22.74
CA VAL A 570 11.14 -16.10 21.40
C VAL A 570 10.11 -17.20 21.18
N ARG A 571 8.85 -16.80 21.02
CA ARG A 571 7.73 -17.69 20.76
C ARG A 571 7.31 -17.55 19.31
N ILE A 572 7.31 -18.66 18.60
CA ILE A 572 6.87 -18.76 17.21
C ILE A 572 5.58 -19.58 17.23
N TYR A 573 4.49 -18.96 16.76
CA TYR A 573 3.20 -19.59 16.52
C TYR A 573 2.91 -19.48 15.02
N GLY A 574 2.82 -20.61 14.33
CA GLY A 574 2.70 -20.59 12.88
C GLY A 574 2.08 -21.84 12.29
N MET A 575 1.81 -21.75 11.00
CA MET A 575 1.38 -22.85 10.15
C MET A 575 2.56 -23.32 9.30
N GLN A 576 2.97 -24.55 9.56
CA GLN A 576 4.01 -25.27 8.83
C GLN A 576 3.39 -26.12 7.73
N GLY A 577 3.82 -25.87 6.50
CA GLY A 577 3.39 -26.57 5.29
C GLY A 577 1.91 -26.41 4.96
N VAL A 578 1.41 -27.30 4.10
CA VAL A 578 -0.03 -27.42 3.78
C VAL A 578 -0.57 -28.67 4.46
N ILE A 579 -1.64 -28.52 5.24
CA ILE A 579 -2.31 -29.66 5.90
C ILE A 579 -3.63 -30.00 5.22
N PRO A 580 -4.11 -31.26 5.31
CA PRO A 580 -5.40 -31.64 4.76
C PRO A 580 -6.57 -30.89 5.42
N GLU A 581 -7.63 -30.60 4.66
CA GLU A 581 -8.88 -29.99 5.13
C GLU A 581 -9.37 -30.62 6.44
N SER A 582 -9.41 -31.95 6.53
CA SER A 582 -9.89 -32.64 7.72
C SER A 582 -9.05 -32.31 8.96
N ALA A 583 -7.73 -32.17 8.82
CA ALA A 583 -6.86 -31.80 9.92
C ALA A 583 -7.06 -30.32 10.30
N TYR A 584 -7.24 -29.45 9.30
CA TYR A 584 -7.51 -28.03 9.53
C TYR A 584 -8.83 -27.80 10.29
N GLN A 585 -9.89 -28.52 9.91
CA GLN A 585 -11.19 -28.46 10.59
C GLN A 585 -11.13 -28.92 12.04
N GLU A 586 -10.24 -29.86 12.39
CA GLU A 586 -10.01 -30.21 13.80
C GLU A 586 -9.28 -29.10 14.55
N LEU A 587 -8.24 -28.48 13.96
CA LEU A 587 -7.54 -27.36 14.59
C LEU A 587 -8.44 -26.13 14.79
N LEU A 588 -9.41 -25.89 13.91
CA LEU A 588 -10.39 -24.82 14.07
C LEU A 588 -11.29 -25.00 15.31
N LYS A 589 -11.46 -26.22 15.80
CA LYS A 589 -12.22 -26.51 17.03
C LYS A 589 -11.40 -26.24 18.30
N GLU A 590 -10.08 -26.11 18.18
CA GLU A 590 -9.20 -25.82 19.29
C GLU A 590 -9.36 -24.36 19.74
N LYS A 591 -9.48 -24.13 21.05
CA LYS A 591 -9.57 -22.79 21.63
C LYS A 591 -8.19 -22.33 22.07
N TRP A 592 -7.64 -21.37 21.33
CA TRP A 592 -6.33 -20.79 21.64
C TRP A 592 -6.42 -19.66 22.68
N PHE A 593 -7.53 -18.89 22.70
CA PHE A 593 -7.98 -17.98 23.77
C PHE A 593 -9.46 -17.62 23.56
N ILE A 594 -9.81 -17.40 22.30
CA ILE A 594 -11.17 -17.32 21.75
C ILE A 594 -11.28 -18.25 20.53
N ASN A 595 -12.47 -18.35 19.94
CA ASN A 595 -12.62 -19.01 18.64
C ASN A 595 -11.94 -18.18 17.55
N ALA A 596 -11.40 -18.83 16.52
CA ALA A 596 -10.84 -18.13 15.37
C ALA A 596 -11.93 -17.24 14.73
N PRO A 597 -11.65 -15.96 14.47
CA PRO A 597 -12.61 -15.07 13.82
C PRO A 597 -12.68 -15.43 12.34
N LEU A 598 -13.76 -16.10 11.96
CA LEU A 598 -13.94 -16.61 10.59
C LEU A 598 -14.41 -15.52 9.63
N ASP A 599 -15.26 -14.60 10.13
CA ASP A 599 -15.92 -13.57 9.33
C ASP A 599 -15.26 -12.21 9.51
N PHE A 600 -15.25 -11.43 8.42
CA PHE A 600 -14.88 -10.02 8.43
C PHE A 600 -16.13 -9.16 8.25
N HIS A 601 -16.38 -8.24 9.18
CA HIS A 601 -17.55 -7.36 9.17
C HIS A 601 -17.21 -5.90 8.78
N GLY A 602 -16.08 -5.70 8.09
CA GLY A 602 -15.57 -4.37 7.74
C GLY A 602 -14.69 -3.76 8.83
N TYR A 603 -13.87 -2.78 8.45
CA TYR A 603 -12.95 -2.08 9.36
C TYR A 603 -13.66 -1.24 10.43
N ASN A 604 -14.96 -0.95 10.23
CA ASN A 604 -15.82 -0.21 11.14
C ASN A 604 -16.73 -1.13 11.98
N GLY A 605 -16.65 -2.45 11.81
CA GLY A 605 -17.54 -3.41 12.46
C GLY A 605 -17.37 -3.54 13.97
N TYR A 606 -16.24 -3.07 14.52
CA TYR A 606 -15.92 -3.17 15.95
C TYR A 606 -15.35 -1.84 16.49
N PRO A 607 -15.64 -1.48 17.76
CA PRO A 607 -15.11 -0.27 18.40
C PRO A 607 -13.68 -0.51 18.93
N ASP A 608 -12.78 -0.93 18.05
CA ASP A 608 -11.35 -1.06 18.36
C ASP A 608 -10.56 0.13 17.82
N TYR A 609 -9.28 0.22 18.20
CA TYR A 609 -8.37 1.23 17.69
C TYR A 609 -7.10 0.61 17.14
N TRP A 610 -6.55 1.22 16.10
CA TRP A 610 -5.33 0.72 15.47
C TRP A 610 -4.56 1.82 14.75
N PRO A 611 -3.22 1.72 14.66
CA PRO A 611 -2.41 2.74 14.01
C PRO A 611 -2.50 2.63 12.48
N PHE A 612 -2.63 3.76 11.81
CA PHE A 612 -2.54 3.88 10.36
C PHE A 612 -1.70 5.09 9.96
N TRP A 613 -1.15 5.03 8.76
CA TRP A 613 -0.37 6.10 8.17
C TRP A 613 -1.21 6.81 7.12
N CYS A 614 -1.17 8.12 7.18
CA CYS A 614 -1.92 9.01 6.33
C CYS A 614 -0.97 10.05 5.73
N SER A 615 -1.04 10.25 4.42
CA SER A 615 -0.31 11.33 3.75
C SER A 615 -1.21 12.13 2.84
N GLU A 616 -1.44 13.40 3.17
CA GLU A 616 -2.20 14.30 2.30
C GLU A 616 -1.51 14.49 0.94
N ALA A 617 -0.16 14.56 0.95
CA ALA A 617 0.63 14.66 -0.27
C ALA A 617 0.41 13.46 -1.19
N TYR A 618 0.28 12.26 -0.62
CA TYR A 618 -0.01 11.05 -1.38
C TYR A 618 -1.43 11.04 -1.96
N THR A 619 -2.45 11.52 -1.22
CA THR A 619 -3.80 11.73 -1.78
C THR A 619 -3.80 12.72 -2.93
N TYR A 620 -3.07 13.84 -2.78
CA TYR A 620 -3.02 14.85 -3.83
C TYR A 620 -2.27 14.38 -5.08
N VAL A 621 -1.15 13.67 -4.93
CA VAL A 621 -0.36 13.21 -6.09
C VAL A 621 -1.05 12.07 -6.83
N THR A 622 -1.77 11.19 -6.13
CA THR A 622 -2.53 10.11 -6.77
C THR A 622 -3.78 10.64 -7.46
N SER A 623 -4.45 11.65 -6.88
CA SER A 623 -5.52 12.40 -7.55
C SER A 623 -5.00 13.16 -8.77
N MET A 624 -3.82 13.77 -8.67
CA MET A 624 -3.15 14.43 -9.78
C MET A 624 -2.85 13.44 -10.91
N LEU A 625 -2.29 12.27 -10.58
CA LEU A 625 -2.01 11.20 -11.53
C LEU A 625 -3.29 10.72 -12.25
N ALA A 626 -4.37 10.49 -11.49
CA ALA A 626 -5.66 10.08 -12.03
C ALA A 626 -6.19 11.10 -13.03
N LEU A 627 -6.24 12.37 -12.64
CA LEU A 627 -6.71 13.47 -13.49
C LEU A 627 -5.82 13.69 -14.72
N ALA A 628 -4.50 13.60 -14.57
CA ALA A 628 -3.55 13.72 -15.66
C ALA A 628 -3.73 12.58 -16.68
N LYS A 629 -3.85 11.33 -16.22
CA LYS A 629 -4.12 10.18 -17.11
C LYS A 629 -5.47 10.32 -17.81
N VAL A 630 -6.52 10.75 -17.12
CA VAL A 630 -7.84 10.99 -17.73
C VAL A 630 -7.73 12.03 -18.83
N SER A 631 -7.13 13.18 -18.54
CA SER A 631 -6.90 14.24 -19.53
C SER A 631 -6.11 13.75 -20.74
N ASN A 632 -5.15 12.85 -20.53
CA ASN A 632 -4.31 12.30 -21.59
C ASN A 632 -4.96 11.14 -22.38
N SER A 633 -6.12 10.66 -21.92
CA SER A 633 -6.85 9.54 -22.53
C SER A 633 -8.06 9.96 -23.38
N VAL A 634 -8.40 11.23 -23.34
CA VAL A 634 -9.47 11.80 -24.15
C VAL A 634 -8.85 12.29 -25.46
N ASP A 635 -9.40 11.84 -26.59
CA ASP A 635 -9.14 12.47 -27.89
C ASP A 635 -9.74 13.88 -27.83
N LEU A 636 -8.91 14.88 -27.51
CA LEU A 636 -9.27 16.30 -27.57
C LEU A 636 -9.23 16.82 -29.01
#